data_AF-A0A0S2F5D2-F1
#
_entry.id   AF-A0A0S2F5D2-F1
#
_cell.length_a   1.000
_cell.length_b   1.000
_cell.length_c   1.000
_cell.angle_alpha   90.00
_cell.angle_beta   90.00
_cell.angle_gamma   90.00
#
_symmetry.space_group_name_H-M   'P 1'
#
loop_
_entity.id
_entity.type
_entity.pdbx_description
1 polymer ?
#
loop_
_entity_poly.entity_id
_entity_poly.type
_entity_poly.pdbx_seq_one_letter_code
_entity_poly.pdbx_strand_id
1 'polypeptide(L)'
;MSDQLSLWIDWTHAVALSTALDGKPPAAVLDERTLTRIDEDECARVRGALAQAIAGDRAFGARPSGPGLSAAEQALAEESLDYPFYRQRYLAMQQGMEAGVGRLRERLRARLALRSDGLERLAAVDTVMERALSRRERTLWSAGPVLLGQHFERLRQAAADAQTSGDTSAAVSDVWLEAFRNDMHKVLLAELDVRLQPAQGLLAALCTSPHG
;
A
#
# COMPACT_ATOMS: atom_id res chain seq x y z
N MET A 1 5.59 -26.02 -0.37
CA MET A 1 5.00 -24.66 -0.29
C MET A 1 3.49 -24.63 -0.51
N SER A 2 2.86 -25.65 -1.13
CA SER A 2 1.39 -25.75 -1.21
C SER A 2 0.68 -25.92 0.14
N ASP A 3 1.31 -26.58 1.13
CA ASP A 3 0.64 -26.91 2.41
C ASP A 3 0.25 -25.69 3.25
N GLN A 4 0.92 -24.54 3.08
CA GLN A 4 0.53 -23.33 3.77
C GLN A 4 -0.67 -22.62 3.13
N LEU A 5 -0.80 -22.65 1.80
CA LEU A 5 -1.96 -22.09 1.10
C LEU A 5 -3.24 -22.87 1.39
N SER A 6 -3.15 -24.20 1.55
CA SER A 6 -4.28 -25.08 1.90
C SER A 6 -4.92 -24.74 3.25
N LEU A 7 -4.14 -24.21 4.20
CA LEU A 7 -4.64 -23.76 5.51
C LEU A 7 -5.34 -22.39 5.44
N TRP A 8 -5.21 -21.68 4.32
CA TRP A 8 -5.61 -20.28 4.19
C TRP A 8 -6.83 -20.08 3.30
N ILE A 9 -7.25 -21.13 2.61
CA ILE A 9 -8.41 -21.15 1.74
C ILE A 9 -9.51 -21.92 2.47
N ASP A 10 -10.54 -21.20 2.92
CA ASP A 10 -11.74 -21.81 3.47
C ASP A 10 -12.42 -22.70 2.41
N TRP A 11 -13.15 -23.74 2.82
CA TRP A 11 -13.71 -24.75 1.92
C TRP A 11 -14.57 -24.12 0.80
N THR A 12 -15.31 -23.07 1.11
CA THR A 12 -16.13 -22.32 0.13
C THR A 12 -15.29 -21.60 -0.93
N HIS A 13 -14.10 -21.11 -0.57
CA HIS A 13 -13.16 -20.48 -1.50
C HIS A 13 -12.42 -21.52 -2.34
N ALA A 14 -12.17 -22.71 -1.80
CA ALA A 14 -11.58 -23.82 -2.54
C ALA A 14 -12.50 -24.32 -3.66
N VAL A 15 -13.81 -24.40 -3.40
CA VAL A 15 -14.82 -24.75 -4.41
C VAL A 15 -14.90 -23.67 -5.51
N ALA A 16 -14.94 -22.39 -5.13
CA ALA A 16 -14.96 -21.29 -6.10
C ALA A 16 -13.70 -21.28 -6.99
N LEU A 17 -12.53 -21.57 -6.42
CA LEU A 17 -11.26 -21.70 -7.16
C LEU A 17 -11.28 -22.89 -8.12
N SER A 18 -11.79 -24.06 -7.68
CA SER A 18 -11.96 -25.24 -8.53
C SER A 18 -12.86 -24.94 -9.73
N THR A 19 -14.00 -24.27 -9.50
CA THR A 19 -14.92 -23.92 -10.59
C THR A 19 -14.33 -22.92 -11.59
N ALA A 20 -13.47 -22.00 -11.15
CA ALA A 20 -12.77 -21.08 -12.03
C ALA A 20 -11.74 -21.79 -12.93
N LEU A 21 -11.15 -22.90 -12.45
CA LEU A 21 -10.19 -23.70 -13.21
C LEU A 21 -10.87 -24.59 -14.28
N ASP A 22 -12.13 -25.00 -14.06
CA ASP A 22 -12.85 -25.96 -14.91
C ASP A 22 -13.60 -25.34 -16.11
N GLY A 23 -13.88 -24.03 -16.12
CA GLY A 23 -14.74 -23.38 -17.14
C GLY A 23 -14.09 -23.25 -18.52
N LYS A 24 -14.60 -23.93 -19.56
CA LYS A 24 -14.10 -23.89 -20.95
C LYS A 24 -14.80 -22.82 -21.81
N PRO A 25 -14.07 -21.88 -22.46
CA PRO A 25 -14.67 -20.89 -23.35
C PRO A 25 -14.03 -20.79 -24.76
N PRO A 26 -14.49 -19.86 -25.64
CA PRO A 26 -14.07 -19.65 -27.04
C PRO A 26 -13.47 -18.25 -27.35
N ALA A 27 -12.72 -18.15 -28.46
CA ALA A 27 -11.79 -17.05 -28.80
C ALA A 27 -12.38 -15.78 -29.48
N ALA A 28 -11.77 -14.62 -29.21
CA ALA A 28 -11.91 -13.36 -29.97
C ALA A 28 -10.60 -12.52 -29.96
N VAL A 29 -10.38 -11.70 -31.01
CA VAL A 29 -9.11 -11.00 -31.30
C VAL A 29 -9.32 -9.47 -31.37
N LEU A 30 -8.47 -8.68 -30.70
CA LEU A 30 -8.39 -7.20 -30.75
C LEU A 30 -6.92 -6.73 -30.82
N ASP A 31 -6.64 -5.50 -31.26
CA ASP A 31 -5.28 -4.97 -31.48
C ASP A 31 -4.45 -4.80 -30.18
N GLU A 32 -3.52 -5.73 -29.95
CA GLU A 32 -3.02 -6.09 -28.62
C GLU A 32 -1.88 -5.20 -28.09
N ARG A 33 -0.98 -4.71 -28.96
CA ARG A 33 0.27 -4.04 -28.53
C ARG A 33 0.01 -2.64 -27.98
N THR A 34 -0.90 -1.90 -28.61
CA THR A 34 -1.32 -0.57 -28.18
C THR A 34 -2.04 -0.66 -26.83
N LEU A 35 -2.90 -1.66 -26.67
CA LEU A 35 -3.62 -1.91 -25.42
C LEU A 35 -2.67 -2.28 -24.28
N THR A 36 -1.64 -3.12 -24.51
CA THR A 36 -0.67 -3.46 -23.47
C THR A 36 0.10 -2.24 -22.96
N ARG A 37 0.57 -1.36 -23.87
CA ARG A 37 1.26 -0.12 -23.49
C ARG A 37 0.38 0.83 -22.66
N ILE A 38 -0.90 0.94 -23.00
CA ILE A 38 -1.87 1.76 -22.23
C ILE A 38 -2.02 1.24 -20.79
N ASP A 39 -1.95 -0.07 -20.58
CA ASP A 39 -2.03 -0.64 -19.23
C ASP A 39 -0.75 -0.43 -18.43
N GLU A 40 0.42 -0.57 -19.06
CA GLU A 40 1.71 -0.28 -18.42
C GLU A 40 1.78 1.18 -17.97
N ASP A 41 1.40 2.10 -18.86
CA ASP A 41 1.35 3.55 -18.58
C ASP A 41 0.39 3.86 -17.42
N GLU A 42 -0.76 3.17 -17.36
CA GLU A 42 -1.65 3.35 -16.23
C GLU A 42 -1.10 2.75 -14.93
N CYS A 43 -0.56 1.53 -14.95
CA CYS A 43 0.04 0.95 -13.74
C CYS A 43 1.10 1.89 -13.16
N ALA A 44 1.93 2.49 -14.03
CA ALA A 44 2.89 3.51 -13.65
C ALA A 44 2.20 4.79 -13.11
N ARG A 45 1.11 5.25 -13.76
CA ARG A 45 0.32 6.40 -13.33
C ARG A 45 -0.30 6.21 -11.94
N VAL A 46 -0.93 5.07 -11.69
CA VAL A 46 -1.58 4.76 -10.39
C VAL A 46 -0.53 4.67 -9.29
N ARG A 47 0.60 3.99 -9.54
CA ARG A 47 1.74 3.96 -8.62
C ARG A 47 2.22 5.39 -8.31
N GLY A 48 2.45 6.20 -9.34
CA GLY A 48 2.89 7.59 -9.20
C GLY A 48 1.91 8.43 -8.40
N ALA A 49 0.61 8.33 -8.68
CA ALA A 49 -0.42 9.06 -7.97
C ALA A 49 -0.51 8.67 -6.48
N LEU A 50 -0.42 7.38 -6.15
CA LEU A 50 -0.41 6.91 -4.76
C LEU A 50 0.86 7.34 -4.02
N ALA A 51 2.03 7.24 -4.67
CA ALA A 51 3.29 7.71 -4.09
C ALA A 51 3.29 9.23 -3.85
N GLN A 52 2.72 10.01 -4.78
CA GLN A 52 2.53 11.45 -4.60
C GLN A 52 1.54 11.77 -3.48
N ALA A 53 0.46 11.02 -3.36
CA ALA A 53 -0.50 11.19 -2.26
C ALA A 53 0.14 10.91 -0.89
N ILE A 54 1.04 9.92 -0.81
CA ILE A 54 1.84 9.66 0.39
C ILE A 54 2.78 10.85 0.65
N ALA A 55 3.60 11.24 -0.33
CA ALA A 55 4.58 12.31 -0.15
C ALA A 55 3.96 13.68 0.17
N GLY A 56 2.75 13.94 -0.36
CA GLY A 56 1.98 15.17 -0.11
C GLY A 56 1.14 15.14 1.17
N ASP A 57 1.20 14.08 1.97
CA ASP A 57 0.45 14.01 3.22
C ASP A 57 0.98 15.02 4.25
N ARG A 58 0.05 15.65 4.98
CA ARG A 58 0.38 16.59 6.07
C ARG A 58 1.28 15.99 7.15
N ALA A 59 1.35 14.67 7.27
CA ALA A 59 2.26 13.99 8.20
C ALA A 59 3.75 14.22 7.85
N PHE A 60 4.06 14.55 6.60
CA PHE A 60 5.41 14.84 6.12
C PHE A 60 5.66 16.33 5.86
N GLY A 61 4.65 17.17 6.09
CA GLY A 61 4.77 18.62 5.94
C GLY A 61 5.72 19.22 6.99
N ALA A 62 6.35 20.34 6.62
CA ALA A 62 7.12 21.15 7.55
C ALA A 62 6.23 21.60 8.72
N ARG A 63 6.82 21.71 9.92
CA ARG A 63 6.14 22.27 11.09
C ARG A 63 5.61 23.67 10.72
N PRO A 64 4.40 24.06 11.14
CA PRO A 64 3.98 25.45 11.10
C PRO A 64 4.85 26.24 12.09
N SER A 65 6.05 26.63 11.66
CA SER A 65 6.97 27.45 12.43
C SER A 65 6.81 28.89 11.96
N GLY A 66 5.81 29.57 12.50
CA GLY A 66 5.60 31.01 12.29
C GLY A 66 6.16 31.81 13.47
N PRO A 67 6.96 32.88 13.24
CA PRO A 67 7.29 33.81 14.30
C PRO A 67 6.00 34.53 14.74
N GLY A 68 5.46 34.14 15.90
CA GLY A 68 4.20 34.70 16.43
C GLY A 68 3.31 33.73 17.22
N LEU A 69 3.59 32.43 17.23
CA LEU A 69 2.82 31.48 18.03
C LEU A 69 3.13 31.63 19.53
N SER A 70 2.10 31.80 20.34
CA SER A 70 2.19 31.81 21.81
C SER A 70 2.64 30.45 22.34
N ALA A 71 3.16 30.40 23.57
CA ALA A 71 3.58 29.16 24.22
C ALA A 71 2.44 28.12 24.33
N ALA A 72 1.19 28.58 24.46
CA ALA A 72 0.00 27.71 24.45
C ALA A 72 -0.28 27.13 23.05
N GLU A 73 -0.10 27.92 21.99
CA GLU A 73 -0.24 27.45 20.61
C GLU A 73 0.91 26.52 20.20
N GLN A 74 2.11 26.72 20.75
CA GLN A 74 3.24 25.82 20.57
C GLN A 74 3.02 24.48 21.29
N ALA A 75 2.53 24.49 22.53
CA ALA A 75 2.17 23.28 23.27
C ALA A 75 1.03 22.50 22.60
N LEU A 76 0.02 23.18 22.09
CA LEU A 76 -1.08 22.56 21.34
C LEU A 76 -0.60 22.01 19.98
N ALA A 77 0.36 22.67 19.32
CA ALA A 77 0.99 22.17 18.11
C ALA A 77 1.89 20.95 18.39
N GLU A 78 2.55 20.88 19.54
CA GLU A 78 3.34 19.74 19.99
C GLU A 78 2.46 18.55 20.40
N GLU A 79 1.35 18.80 21.08
CA GLU A 79 0.34 17.78 21.41
C GLU A 79 -0.37 17.26 20.14
N SER A 80 -0.53 18.12 19.12
CA SER A 80 -0.99 17.74 17.77
C SER A 80 0.04 16.90 16.99
N LEU A 81 1.28 16.75 17.48
CA LEU A 81 2.36 15.97 16.86
C LEU A 81 2.69 14.69 17.66
N ASP A 82 1.75 14.22 18.48
CA ASP A 82 1.88 12.93 19.16
C ASP A 82 1.58 11.76 18.20
N TYR A 83 1.97 10.54 18.60
CA TYR A 83 1.81 9.34 17.79
C TYR A 83 0.38 9.09 17.25
N PRO A 84 -0.71 9.39 17.99
CA PRO A 84 -2.08 9.24 17.48
C PRO A 84 -2.34 9.98 16.17
N PHE A 85 -1.75 11.17 15.98
CA PHE A 85 -1.86 11.92 14.72
C PHE A 85 -1.23 11.15 13.56
N TYR A 86 0.02 10.70 13.72
CA TYR A 86 0.72 9.93 12.70
C TYR A 86 0.02 8.61 12.39
N ARG A 87 -0.47 7.92 13.43
CA ARG A 87 -1.27 6.70 13.29
C ARG A 87 -2.52 6.94 12.44
N GLN A 88 -3.26 8.02 12.69
CA GLN A 88 -4.46 8.35 11.92
C GLN A 88 -4.11 8.60 10.44
N ARG A 89 -3.02 9.32 10.16
CA ARG A 89 -2.57 9.59 8.77
C ARG A 89 -2.11 8.33 8.07
N TYR A 90 -1.34 7.48 8.75
CA TYR A 90 -0.93 6.18 8.24
C TYR A 90 -2.12 5.31 7.81
N LEU A 91 -3.14 5.20 8.65
CA LEU A 91 -4.36 4.45 8.33
C LEU A 91 -5.11 5.03 7.12
N ALA A 92 -5.20 6.36 7.01
CA ALA A 92 -5.83 7.01 5.87
C ALA A 92 -5.07 6.72 4.55
N MET A 93 -3.74 6.74 4.58
CA MET A 93 -2.91 6.35 3.43
C MET A 93 -3.07 4.86 3.09
N GLN A 94 -3.15 3.97 4.08
CA GLN A 94 -3.44 2.56 3.87
C GLN A 94 -4.78 2.34 3.17
N GLN A 95 -5.83 3.05 3.56
CA GLN A 95 -7.15 2.98 2.92
C GLN A 95 -7.11 3.51 1.48
N GLY A 96 -6.42 4.63 1.26
CA GLY A 96 -6.23 5.20 -0.08
C GLY A 96 -5.50 4.25 -1.03
N MET A 97 -4.43 3.63 -0.55
CA MET A 97 -3.69 2.59 -1.28
C MET A 97 -4.56 1.37 -1.58
N GLU A 98 -5.26 0.82 -0.59
CA GLU A 98 -6.15 -0.36 -0.76
C GLU A 98 -7.21 -0.09 -1.84
N ALA A 99 -7.88 1.06 -1.78
CA ALA A 99 -8.88 1.44 -2.76
C ALA A 99 -8.28 1.68 -4.16
N GLY A 100 -7.13 2.35 -4.25
CA GLY A 100 -6.45 2.63 -5.52
C GLY A 100 -5.96 1.36 -6.22
N VAL A 101 -5.33 0.47 -5.47
CA VAL A 101 -4.82 -0.82 -5.96
C VAL A 101 -5.98 -1.75 -6.34
N GLY A 102 -7.05 -1.81 -5.54
CA GLY A 102 -8.23 -2.63 -5.83
C GLY A 102 -8.87 -2.24 -7.17
N ARG A 103 -9.07 -0.94 -7.42
CA ARG A 103 -9.58 -0.44 -8.71
C ARG A 103 -8.68 -0.78 -9.89
N LEU A 104 -7.36 -0.68 -9.71
CA LEU A 104 -6.40 -1.05 -10.74
C LEU A 104 -6.51 -2.54 -11.08
N ARG A 105 -6.55 -3.41 -10.06
CA ARG A 105 -6.69 -4.86 -10.25
C ARG A 105 -7.99 -5.23 -10.94
N GLU A 106 -9.11 -4.67 -10.50
CA GLU A 106 -10.41 -4.89 -11.11
C GLU A 106 -10.39 -4.57 -12.61
N ARG A 107 -9.78 -3.44 -12.98
CA ARG A 107 -9.67 -3.04 -14.38
C ARG A 107 -8.77 -3.99 -15.19
N LEU A 108 -7.62 -4.39 -14.65
CA LEU A 108 -6.73 -5.35 -15.30
C LEU A 108 -7.41 -6.71 -15.51
N ARG A 109 -8.20 -7.17 -14.54
CA ARG A 109 -9.01 -8.39 -14.67
C ARG A 109 -10.05 -8.28 -15.78
N ALA A 110 -10.76 -7.15 -15.84
CA ALA A 110 -11.73 -6.91 -16.92
C ALA A 110 -11.05 -6.97 -18.28
N ARG A 111 -9.81 -6.45 -18.41
CA ARG A 111 -9.05 -6.54 -19.66
C ARG A 111 -8.58 -7.95 -19.97
N LEU A 112 -8.08 -8.69 -18.97
CA LEU A 112 -7.70 -10.10 -19.11
C LEU A 112 -8.86 -10.96 -19.63
N ALA A 113 -10.05 -10.78 -19.08
CA ALA A 113 -11.25 -11.51 -19.48
C ALA A 113 -11.68 -11.26 -20.94
N LEU A 114 -11.29 -10.13 -21.54
CA LEU A 114 -11.59 -9.80 -22.93
C LEU A 114 -10.55 -10.31 -23.93
N ARG A 115 -9.41 -10.88 -23.46
CA ARG A 115 -8.28 -11.25 -24.33
C ARG A 115 -8.31 -12.71 -24.75
N SER A 116 -8.48 -13.62 -23.81
CA SER A 116 -8.59 -15.05 -24.11
C SER A 116 -9.17 -15.78 -22.93
N ASP A 117 -9.61 -16.99 -23.20
CA ASP A 117 -10.16 -17.94 -22.22
C ASP A 117 -9.21 -18.23 -21.05
N GLY A 118 -7.93 -18.43 -21.36
CA GLY A 118 -6.91 -18.67 -20.33
C GLY A 118 -6.74 -17.47 -19.41
N LEU A 119 -6.85 -16.26 -19.95
CA LEU A 119 -6.74 -15.01 -19.21
C LEU A 119 -8.03 -14.67 -18.46
N GLU A 120 -9.20 -15.06 -18.97
CA GLU A 120 -10.47 -15.01 -18.24
C GLU A 120 -10.42 -15.89 -16.98
N ARG A 121 -9.94 -17.14 -17.10
CA ARG A 121 -9.73 -18.00 -15.94
C ARG A 121 -8.76 -17.39 -14.94
N LEU A 122 -7.65 -16.81 -15.41
CA LEU A 122 -6.70 -16.11 -14.54
C LEU A 122 -7.35 -14.94 -13.79
N ALA A 123 -8.18 -14.14 -14.46
CA ALA A 123 -8.93 -13.05 -13.84
C ALA A 123 -9.92 -13.56 -12.78
N ALA A 124 -10.58 -14.70 -13.04
CA ALA A 124 -11.47 -15.35 -12.08
C ALA A 124 -10.69 -15.86 -10.84
N VAL A 125 -9.54 -16.50 -11.06
CA VAL A 125 -8.64 -16.96 -9.98
C VAL A 125 -8.18 -15.77 -9.13
N ASP A 126 -7.71 -14.68 -9.75
CA ASP A 126 -7.25 -13.50 -9.01
C ASP A 126 -8.37 -12.84 -8.19
N THR A 127 -9.61 -12.85 -8.71
CA THR A 127 -10.79 -12.37 -7.97
C THR A 127 -11.07 -13.22 -6.73
N VAL A 128 -11.03 -14.55 -6.85
CA VAL A 128 -11.24 -15.46 -5.72
C VAL A 128 -10.12 -15.32 -4.69
N MET A 129 -8.88 -15.23 -5.16
CA MET A 129 -7.70 -15.05 -4.31
C MET A 129 -7.75 -13.73 -3.54
N GLU A 130 -8.10 -12.62 -4.19
CA GLU A 130 -8.30 -11.34 -3.51
C GLU A 130 -9.33 -11.46 -2.39
N ARG A 131 -10.50 -12.05 -2.66
CA ARG A 131 -11.56 -12.22 -1.65
C ARG A 131 -11.12 -13.11 -0.48
N ALA A 132 -10.46 -14.24 -0.79
CA ALA A 132 -10.00 -15.19 0.21
C ALA A 132 -8.93 -14.58 1.14
N LEU A 133 -8.01 -13.77 0.60
CA LEU A 133 -6.88 -13.20 1.34
C LEU A 133 -7.20 -11.85 2.01
N SER A 134 -8.21 -11.11 1.52
CA SER A 134 -8.54 -9.74 1.95
C SER A 134 -8.62 -9.54 3.47
N ARG A 135 -9.22 -10.47 4.22
CA ARG A 135 -9.34 -10.33 5.68
C ARG A 135 -7.98 -10.42 6.36
N ARG A 136 -7.15 -11.36 5.92
CA ARG A 136 -5.85 -11.62 6.51
C ARG A 136 -4.85 -10.54 6.15
N GLU A 137 -4.86 -10.06 4.91
CA GLU A 137 -4.03 -8.93 4.48
C GLU A 137 -4.32 -7.70 5.35
N ARG A 138 -5.59 -7.37 5.58
CA ARG A 138 -5.97 -6.28 6.51
C ARG A 138 -5.44 -6.49 7.93
N THR A 139 -5.49 -7.73 8.45
CA THR A 139 -4.89 -8.05 9.75
C THR A 139 -3.37 -7.83 9.75
N LEU A 140 -2.66 -8.29 8.72
CA LEU A 140 -1.21 -8.11 8.60
C LEU A 140 -0.84 -6.63 8.51
N TRP A 141 -1.55 -5.85 7.69
CA TRP A 141 -1.31 -4.42 7.52
C TRP A 141 -1.64 -3.60 8.77
N SER A 142 -2.48 -4.11 9.67
CA SER A 142 -2.78 -3.46 10.95
C SER A 142 -1.62 -3.52 11.96
N ALA A 143 -0.60 -4.36 11.72
CA ALA A 143 0.61 -4.41 12.55
C ALA A 143 1.54 -3.21 12.31
N GLY A 144 1.54 -2.62 11.11
CA GLY A 144 2.40 -1.47 10.76
C GLY A 144 2.25 -0.28 11.73
N PRO A 145 1.02 0.22 11.96
CA PRO A 145 0.76 1.27 12.95
C PRO A 145 1.01 0.85 14.40
N VAL A 146 1.26 -0.41 14.73
CA VAL A 146 1.66 -0.80 16.09
C VAL A 146 3.18 -0.68 16.23
N LEU A 147 3.91 -1.21 15.25
CA LEU A 147 5.38 -1.16 15.23
C LEU A 147 5.91 0.27 15.10
N LEU A 148 5.25 1.11 14.30
CA LEU A 148 5.60 2.52 14.18
C LEU A 148 5.42 3.29 15.50
N GLY A 149 4.44 2.91 16.34
CA GLY A 149 4.25 3.54 17.65
C GLY A 149 5.40 3.21 18.60
N GLN A 150 5.81 1.95 18.63
CA GLN A 150 6.98 1.53 19.39
C GLN A 150 8.26 2.19 18.89
N HIS A 151 8.38 2.39 17.57
CA HIS A 151 9.52 3.10 16.99
C HIS A 151 9.54 4.58 17.34
N PHE A 152 8.39 5.25 17.25
CA PHE A 152 8.21 6.65 17.65
C PHE A 152 8.66 6.87 19.09
N GLU A 153 8.17 6.05 20.03
CA GLU A 153 8.52 6.14 21.44
C GLU A 153 10.02 5.93 21.69
N ARG A 154 10.63 4.95 21.01
CA ARG A 154 12.08 4.73 21.11
C ARG A 154 12.90 5.93 20.64
N LEU A 155 12.52 6.55 19.52
CA LEU A 155 13.21 7.73 19.00
C LEU A 155 13.01 8.94 19.93
N ARG A 156 11.79 9.14 20.45
CA ARG A 156 11.48 10.20 21.40
C ARG A 156 12.30 10.07 22.69
N GLN A 157 12.39 8.87 23.26
CA GLN A 157 13.17 8.62 24.47
C GLN A 157 14.66 8.86 24.24
N ALA A 158 15.23 8.34 23.14
CA ALA A 158 16.63 8.54 22.82
C ALA A 158 16.98 10.04 22.65
N ALA A 159 16.07 10.83 22.08
CA ALA A 159 16.25 12.27 21.97
C ALA A 159 16.17 12.99 23.32
N ALA A 160 15.33 12.53 24.26
CA ALA A 160 15.25 13.09 25.61
C ALA A 160 16.50 12.78 26.45
N ASP A 161 17.04 11.55 26.33
CA ASP A 161 18.26 11.13 27.03
C ASP A 161 19.50 11.92 26.56
N ALA A 162 19.58 12.21 25.26
CA ALA A 162 20.65 13.02 24.66
C ALA A 162 20.60 14.50 25.11
N GLN A 163 19.39 15.07 25.28
CA GLN A 163 19.22 16.43 25.79
C GLN A 163 19.63 16.55 27.26
N THR A 164 19.31 15.54 28.08
CA THR A 164 19.67 15.51 29.51
C THR A 164 21.17 15.43 29.74
N SER A 165 21.92 14.86 28.79
CA SER A 165 23.39 14.74 28.85
C SER A 165 24.13 16.03 28.49
N GLY A 166 23.43 17.11 28.15
CA GLY A 166 24.01 18.46 27.94
C GLY A 166 24.55 18.74 26.54
N ASP A 167 24.43 17.80 25.61
CA ASP A 167 25.11 17.87 24.31
C ASP A 167 24.37 18.65 23.21
N THR A 168 23.23 19.32 23.50
CA THR A 168 22.30 19.65 22.42
C THR A 168 21.47 20.94 22.53
N SER A 169 21.45 21.74 21.43
CA SER A 169 20.58 22.91 21.18
C SER A 169 19.17 22.52 20.68
N ALA A 170 18.15 23.36 20.90
CA ALA A 170 16.75 23.15 20.52
C ALA A 170 16.53 22.74 19.05
N ALA A 171 17.43 23.12 18.12
CA ALA A 171 17.35 22.74 16.71
C ALA A 171 17.56 21.23 16.44
N VAL A 172 18.23 20.51 17.35
CA VAL A 172 18.45 19.06 17.22
C VAL A 172 17.27 18.27 17.81
N SER A 173 16.41 18.90 18.62
CA SER A 173 15.23 18.26 19.21
C SER A 173 14.16 17.88 18.18
N ASP A 174 14.22 18.39 16.94
CA ASP A 174 13.31 18.00 15.86
C ASP A 174 13.90 16.94 14.90
N VAL A 175 15.19 16.63 15.01
CA VAL A 175 15.88 15.68 14.10
C VAL A 175 15.33 14.25 14.25
N TRP A 176 14.99 13.83 15.46
CA TRP A 176 14.41 12.51 15.69
C TRP A 176 13.02 12.37 15.04
N LEU A 177 12.24 13.45 15.01
CA LEU A 177 10.90 13.46 14.43
C LEU A 177 10.99 13.42 12.90
N GLU A 178 11.96 14.12 12.31
CA GLU A 178 12.25 14.02 10.89
C GLU A 178 12.72 12.61 10.50
N ALA A 179 13.57 11.98 11.32
CA ALA A 179 13.97 10.59 11.13
C ALA A 179 12.75 9.65 11.16
N PHE A 180 11.87 9.79 12.17
CA PHE A 180 10.62 9.04 12.25
C PHE A 180 9.73 9.23 11.01
N ARG A 181 9.53 10.47 10.56
CA ARG A 181 8.74 10.79 9.36
C ARG A 181 9.33 10.12 8.12
N ASN A 182 10.64 10.19 7.95
CA ASN A 182 11.34 9.54 6.84
C ASN A 182 11.17 8.02 6.88
N ASP A 183 11.25 7.39 8.05
CA ASP A 183 11.09 5.95 8.18
C ASP A 183 9.64 5.51 7.96
N MET A 184 8.67 6.26 8.48
CA MET A 184 7.24 6.05 8.18
C MET A 184 6.97 6.16 6.67
N HIS A 185 7.56 7.15 5.99
CA HIS A 185 7.43 7.32 4.53
C HIS A 185 7.98 6.11 3.77
N LYS A 186 9.18 5.64 4.12
CA LYS A 186 9.78 4.44 3.50
C LYS A 186 8.92 3.20 3.71
N VAL A 187 8.38 3.01 4.91
CA VAL A 187 7.48 1.89 5.22
C VAL A 187 6.22 1.93 4.35
N LEU A 188 5.60 3.10 4.17
CA LEU A 188 4.42 3.26 3.31
C LEU A 188 4.73 2.99 1.84
N LEU A 189 5.89 3.40 1.34
CA LEU A 189 6.31 3.10 -0.03
C LEU A 189 6.58 1.59 -0.23
N ALA A 190 7.22 0.94 0.74
CA ALA A 190 7.42 -0.50 0.71
C ALA A 190 6.08 -1.27 0.78
N GLU A 191 5.15 -0.81 1.61
CA GLU A 191 3.79 -1.36 1.66
C GLU A 191 3.05 -1.19 0.33
N LEU A 192 3.15 -0.01 -0.31
CA LEU A 192 2.61 0.24 -1.65
C LEU A 192 3.18 -0.74 -2.68
N ASP A 193 4.50 -0.98 -2.65
CA ASP A 193 5.17 -1.91 -3.55
C ASP A 193 4.60 -3.32 -3.44
N VAL A 194 4.47 -3.84 -2.21
CA VAL A 194 3.91 -5.18 -1.95
C VAL A 194 2.46 -5.26 -2.42
N ARG A 195 1.65 -4.24 -2.12
CA ARG A 195 0.24 -4.21 -2.54
C ARG A 195 0.06 -4.17 -4.05
N LEU A 196 1.01 -3.60 -4.79
CA LEU A 196 0.97 -3.56 -6.26
C LEU A 196 1.39 -4.88 -6.92
N GLN A 197 2.03 -5.81 -6.22
CA GLN A 197 2.52 -7.07 -6.82
C GLN A 197 1.44 -7.88 -7.56
N PRO A 198 0.22 -8.06 -7.03
CA PRO A 198 -0.82 -8.79 -7.77
C PRO A 198 -1.21 -8.07 -9.08
N ALA A 199 -1.31 -6.73 -9.06
CA ALA A 199 -1.59 -5.95 -10.27
C ALA A 199 -0.45 -6.07 -11.30
N GLN A 200 0.81 -6.06 -10.84
CA GLN A 200 1.98 -6.27 -11.69
C GLN A 200 1.98 -7.68 -12.31
N GLY A 201 1.53 -8.70 -11.57
CA GLY A 201 1.35 -10.06 -12.10
C GLY A 201 0.30 -10.15 -13.20
N LEU A 202 -0.85 -9.49 -13.02
CA LEU A 202 -1.90 -9.42 -14.05
C LEU A 202 -1.42 -8.67 -15.30
N LEU A 203 -0.70 -7.56 -15.11
CA LEU A 203 -0.08 -6.81 -16.19
C LEU A 203 0.93 -7.66 -16.95
N ALA A 204 1.82 -8.37 -16.24
CA ALA A 204 2.79 -9.25 -16.85
C ALA A 204 2.11 -10.33 -17.70
N ALA A 205 1.02 -10.94 -17.22
CA ALA A 205 0.24 -11.91 -17.99
C ALA A 205 -0.36 -11.32 -19.29
N LEU A 206 -0.78 -10.06 -19.26
CA LEU A 206 -1.23 -9.33 -20.46
C LEU A 206 -0.09 -9.05 -21.45
N CYS A 207 1.14 -8.84 -20.95
CA CYS A 207 2.32 -8.59 -21.78
C CYS A 207 2.94 -9.87 -22.36
N THR A 208 2.90 -10.99 -21.62
CA THR A 208 3.58 -12.25 -21.98
C THR A 208 2.72 -13.25 -22.75
N SER A 209 1.48 -12.91 -23.10
CA SER A 209 0.60 -13.80 -23.85
C SER A 209 0.54 -13.40 -25.33
N PRO A 210 1.54 -13.74 -26.17
CA PRO A 210 1.35 -13.80 -27.61
C PRO A 210 0.61 -15.10 -27.93
N HIS A 211 -0.64 -14.97 -28.40
CA HIS A 211 -1.39 -15.93 -29.21
C HIS A 211 -1.14 -17.44 -28.95
N GLY A 212 -2.13 -18.09 -28.34
CA GLY A 212 -2.43 -19.51 -28.55
C GLY A 212 -3.83 -19.63 -29.13
#